data_AF-A0A1R1QIH7-F1
#
_entry.id   AF-A0A1R1QIH7-F1
#
_cell.length_a   1.000
_cell.length_b   1.000
_cell.length_c   1.000
_cell.angle_alpha   90.00
_cell.angle_beta   90.00
_cell.angle_gamma   90.00
#
_symmetry.space_group_name_H-M   'P 1'
#
loop_
_entity.id
_entity.type
_entity.pdbx_description
1 polymer ?
#
loop_
_entity_poly.entity_id
_entity_poly.type
_entity_poly.pdbx_seq_one_letter_code
_entity_poly.pdbx_strand_id
1 'polypeptide(L)'
;MKLAGRSAGFRSAIGPDDSMFLNPVNMPEIIQNYCRNTDQEVPEAPGEIIRCVLESFALERIESLIGKQYEGLHMVGGGIHNELFCQYTANVLAREVWAGPSEASVIGHIAVQAIVLEMFSDVQEAPQAIKASCAQKTYVPEYVKI
;
A
#
# COMPACT_ATOMS: atom_id res chain seq x y z
N MET A 1 -10.95 -7.85 -7.10
CA MET A 1 -9.66 -8.47 -6.71
C MET A 1 -9.27 -9.67 -7.59
N LYS A 2 -9.98 -10.83 -7.62
CA LYS A 2 -9.64 -11.95 -8.56
C LYS A 2 -9.57 -11.54 -10.04
N LEU A 3 -10.26 -10.47 -10.42
CA LEU A 3 -10.28 -9.91 -11.77
C LEU A 3 -9.00 -9.12 -12.13
N ALA A 4 -8.26 -8.57 -11.16
CA ALA A 4 -7.10 -7.70 -11.43
C ALA A 4 -5.87 -8.45 -11.97
N GLY A 5 -5.63 -9.66 -11.46
CA GLY A 5 -4.51 -10.51 -11.88
C GLY A 5 -4.66 -11.09 -13.29
N ARG A 6 -5.80 -10.87 -13.94
CA ARG A 6 -6.05 -11.28 -15.33
C ARG A 6 -6.05 -10.11 -16.33
N SER A 7 -5.97 -8.86 -15.85
CA SER A 7 -5.95 -7.66 -16.68
C SER A 7 -4.52 -7.36 -17.16
N ALA A 8 -4.36 -6.76 -18.35
CA ALA A 8 -3.07 -6.26 -18.81
C ALA A 8 -2.56 -5.14 -17.89
N GLY A 9 -1.26 -5.15 -17.57
CA GLY A 9 -0.64 -4.19 -16.64
C GLY A 9 -0.11 -2.93 -17.31
N PHE A 10 0.14 -1.91 -16.48
CA PHE A 10 0.76 -0.62 -16.82
C PHE A 10 0.07 0.16 -17.95
N ARG A 11 -1.27 0.16 -17.99
CA ARG A 11 -2.06 0.89 -18.99
C ARG A 11 -2.35 2.34 -18.59
N SER A 12 -2.45 2.60 -17.28
CA SER A 12 -2.74 3.91 -16.73
C SER A 12 -2.26 4.02 -15.29
N ALA A 13 -1.92 5.24 -14.88
CA ALA A 13 -1.50 5.60 -13.54
C ALA A 13 -2.17 6.89 -13.06
N ILE A 14 -2.51 6.94 -11.77
CA ILE A 14 -3.06 8.10 -11.08
C ILE A 14 -1.97 8.78 -10.24
N GLY A 15 -2.07 10.10 -10.10
CA GLY A 15 -1.37 10.82 -9.03
C GLY A 15 -2.23 10.78 -7.76
N PRO A 16 -1.91 9.95 -6.76
CA PRO A 16 -2.77 9.80 -5.58
C PRO A 16 -2.93 11.08 -4.74
N ASP A 17 -2.00 12.03 -4.89
CA ASP A 17 -2.02 13.34 -4.23
C ASP A 17 -2.92 14.36 -4.94
N ASP A 18 -3.51 14.03 -6.10
CA ASP A 18 -4.41 14.95 -6.79
C ASP A 18 -5.68 15.18 -5.94
N SER A 19 -6.06 16.46 -5.81
CA SER A 19 -7.21 16.91 -5.04
C SER A 19 -8.52 16.18 -5.37
N MET A 20 -8.69 15.66 -6.58
CA MET A 20 -9.89 14.93 -6.97
C MET A 20 -10.06 13.58 -6.26
N PHE A 21 -8.99 13.04 -5.67
CA PHE A 21 -9.02 11.81 -4.88
C PHE A 21 -9.35 12.07 -3.40
N LEU A 22 -9.60 13.33 -2.99
CA LEU A 22 -10.01 13.68 -1.64
C LEU A 22 -11.53 13.45 -1.46
N ASN A 23 -11.91 12.53 -0.56
CA ASN A 23 -13.30 12.19 -0.22
C ASN A 23 -14.23 11.95 -1.43
N PRO A 24 -13.86 11.02 -2.33
CA PRO A 24 -14.63 10.76 -3.54
C PRO A 24 -15.93 10.04 -3.20
N VAL A 25 -17.02 10.45 -3.87
CA VAL A 25 -18.31 9.75 -3.77
C VAL A 25 -18.26 8.39 -4.49
N ASN A 26 -17.56 8.34 -5.64
CA ASN A 26 -17.39 7.13 -6.44
C ASN A 26 -15.95 7.03 -6.98
N MET A 27 -15.11 6.24 -6.31
CA MET A 27 -13.68 6.18 -6.64
C MET A 27 -13.37 5.65 -8.06
N PRO A 28 -14.02 4.57 -8.53
CA PRO A 28 -13.94 4.15 -9.93
C PRO A 28 -14.14 5.26 -10.96
N GLU A 29 -15.21 6.05 -10.84
CA GLU A 29 -15.51 7.13 -11.79
C GLU A 29 -14.45 8.23 -11.76
N ILE A 30 -13.97 8.59 -10.57
CA ILE A 30 -12.89 9.57 -10.42
C ILE A 30 -11.60 9.08 -11.08
N ILE A 31 -11.22 7.81 -10.90
CA ILE A 31 -10.05 7.21 -11.56
C ILE A 31 -10.21 7.25 -13.09
N GLN A 32 -11.39 6.88 -13.60
CA GLN A 32 -11.68 6.92 -15.03
C GLN A 32 -11.62 8.33 -15.60
N ASN A 33 -12.14 9.31 -14.86
CA ASN A 33 -12.09 10.72 -15.24
C ASN A 33 -10.66 11.26 -15.23
N TYR A 34 -9.85 10.89 -14.23
CA TYR A 34 -8.43 11.26 -14.20
C TYR A 34 -7.70 10.72 -15.43
N CYS A 35 -7.89 9.43 -15.74
CA CYS A 35 -7.25 8.81 -16.92
C CYS A 35 -7.69 9.50 -18.21
N ARG A 36 -8.98 9.80 -18.36
CA ARG A 36 -9.50 10.51 -19.55
C ARG A 36 -8.93 11.93 -19.67
N ASN A 37 -8.84 12.66 -18.57
CA ASN A 37 -8.33 14.05 -18.56
C ASN A 37 -6.81 14.13 -18.79
N THR A 38 -6.09 13.02 -18.59
CA THR A 38 -4.64 12.92 -18.77
C THR A 38 -4.26 12.14 -20.02
N ASP A 39 -5.22 11.89 -20.92
CA ASP A 39 -5.05 11.13 -22.17
C ASP A 39 -4.45 9.73 -21.98
N GLN A 40 -4.75 9.11 -20.83
CA GLN A 40 -4.37 7.73 -20.52
C GLN A 40 -5.48 6.75 -20.88
N GLU A 41 -5.12 5.47 -21.00
CA GLU A 41 -6.11 4.43 -21.26
C GLU A 41 -7.05 4.24 -20.06
N VAL A 42 -8.35 4.37 -20.31
CA VAL A 42 -9.36 4.38 -19.24
C VAL A 42 -9.63 2.95 -18.76
N PRO A 43 -9.40 2.64 -17.48
CA PRO A 43 -9.72 1.32 -16.93
C PRO A 43 -11.24 1.16 -16.79
N GLU A 44 -11.82 0.13 -17.42
CA GLU A 44 -13.27 -0.08 -17.42
C GLU A 44 -13.66 -1.20 -16.44
N ALA A 45 -12.87 -2.27 -16.39
CA ALA A 45 -13.16 -3.39 -15.52
C ALA A 45 -12.66 -3.15 -14.09
N PRO A 46 -13.33 -3.68 -13.05
CA PRO A 46 -12.88 -3.57 -11.66
C PRO A 46 -11.44 -4.07 -11.44
N GLY A 47 -10.99 -5.04 -12.24
CA GLY A 47 -9.61 -5.53 -12.21
C GLY A 47 -8.59 -4.48 -12.68
N GLU A 48 -8.92 -3.77 -13.76
CA GLU A 48 -8.07 -2.73 -14.35
C GLU A 48 -7.98 -1.51 -13.43
N ILE A 49 -9.10 -1.13 -12.79
CA ILE A 49 -9.13 0.00 -11.84
C ILE A 49 -8.22 -0.30 -10.64
N ILE A 50 -8.33 -1.50 -10.06
CA ILE A 50 -7.48 -1.90 -8.93
C ILE A 50 -6.01 -1.92 -9.34
N ARG A 51 -5.72 -2.43 -10.55
CA ARG A 51 -4.36 -2.53 -11.07
C ARG A 51 -3.75 -1.15 -11.32
N CYS A 52 -4.51 -0.23 -11.93
CA CYS A 52 -4.16 1.17 -12.09
C CYS A 52 -3.77 1.81 -10.76
N VAL A 53 -4.60 1.68 -9.72
CA VAL A 53 -4.30 2.21 -8.38
C VAL A 53 -2.99 1.63 -7.84
N LEU A 54 -2.83 0.31 -7.85
CA LEU A 54 -1.66 -0.36 -7.29
C LEU A 54 -0.35 0.00 -8.01
N GLU A 55 -0.37 0.01 -9.34
CA GLU A 55 0.80 0.36 -10.17
C GLU A 55 1.17 1.85 -10.03
N SER A 56 0.20 2.71 -9.68
CA SER A 56 0.44 4.13 -9.41
C SER A 56 1.22 4.39 -8.13
N PHE A 57 1.20 3.45 -7.19
CA PHE A 57 1.97 3.51 -5.94
C PHE A 57 3.37 2.87 -6.07
N ALA A 58 3.88 2.67 -7.29
CA ALA A 58 5.15 1.99 -7.51
C ALA A 58 6.30 2.63 -6.70
N LEU A 59 6.85 1.83 -5.77
CA LEU A 59 8.00 2.20 -4.93
C LEU A 59 9.22 2.66 -5.74
N GLU A 60 9.38 2.16 -6.97
CA GLU A 60 10.51 2.50 -7.85
C GLU A 60 10.68 4.01 -8.04
N ARG A 61 9.57 4.77 -8.07
CA ARG A 61 9.62 6.23 -8.20
C ARG A 61 10.17 6.90 -6.94
N ILE A 62 9.83 6.39 -5.75
CA ILE A 62 10.35 6.87 -4.47
C ILE A 62 11.82 6.50 -4.33
N GLU A 63 12.18 5.25 -4.65
CA GLU A 63 13.56 4.75 -4.59
C GLU A 63 14.51 5.50 -5.52
N SER A 64 14.06 5.82 -6.74
CA SER A 64 14.81 6.63 -7.70
C SER A 64 15.10 8.03 -7.18
N LEU A 65 14.12 8.66 -6.50
CA LEU A 65 14.28 9.99 -5.91
C LEU A 65 15.21 9.99 -4.69
N ILE A 66 15.15 8.94 -3.86
CA ILE A 66 15.94 8.83 -2.63
C ILE A 66 17.34 8.23 -2.89
N GLY A 67 17.54 7.56 -4.03
CA GLY A 67 18.78 6.85 -4.36
C GLY A 67 19.03 5.63 -3.48
N LYS A 68 17.97 5.03 -2.93
CA LYS A 68 18.04 3.85 -2.05
C LYS A 68 17.00 2.83 -2.47
N GLN A 69 17.39 1.55 -2.40
CA GLN A 69 16.48 0.43 -2.57
C GLN A 69 16.03 -0.08 -1.21
N TYR A 70 14.78 -0.52 -1.13
CA TYR A 70 14.16 -1.13 0.03
C TYR A 70 13.85 -2.61 -0.27
N GLU A 71 13.92 -3.44 0.77
CA GLU A 71 13.67 -4.88 0.67
C GLU A 71 12.19 -5.22 0.53
N GLY A 72 11.31 -4.31 0.97
CA GLY A 72 9.86 -4.52 0.97
C GLY A 72 9.08 -3.33 1.51
N LEU A 73 7.79 -3.55 1.69
CA LEU A 73 6.84 -2.53 2.14
C LEU A 73 6.14 -2.98 3.43
N HIS A 74 6.22 -2.15 4.46
CA HIS A 74 5.35 -2.26 5.63
C HIS A 74 4.01 -1.60 5.35
N MET A 75 2.93 -2.39 5.34
CA MET A 75 1.57 -1.89 5.21
C MET A 75 0.87 -1.92 6.56
N VAL A 76 0.18 -0.82 6.87
CA VAL A 76 -0.58 -0.63 8.11
C VAL A 76 -1.95 -0.02 7.82
N GLY A 77 -2.81 0.11 8.83
CA GLY A 77 -4.15 0.68 8.66
C GLY A 77 -5.21 -0.36 8.28
N GLY A 78 -6.47 0.06 8.14
CA GLY A 78 -7.59 -0.85 7.88
C GLY A 78 -7.48 -1.63 6.56
N GLY A 79 -6.73 -1.12 5.57
CA GLY A 79 -6.55 -1.76 4.26
C GLY A 79 -5.87 -3.12 4.31
N ILE A 80 -5.10 -3.42 5.37
CA ILE A 80 -4.37 -4.68 5.49
C ILE A 80 -5.26 -5.91 5.69
N HIS A 81 -6.51 -5.71 6.11
CA HIS A 81 -7.49 -6.79 6.23
C HIS A 81 -7.89 -7.38 4.87
N ASN A 82 -7.62 -6.65 3.78
CA ASN A 82 -7.82 -7.16 2.44
C ASN A 82 -6.57 -7.94 2.01
N GLU A 83 -6.57 -9.26 2.25
CA GLU A 83 -5.42 -10.10 1.94
C GLU A 83 -5.04 -10.07 0.46
N LEU A 84 -6.05 -9.98 -0.42
CA LEU A 84 -5.82 -9.87 -1.86
C LEU A 84 -5.13 -8.55 -2.22
N PHE A 85 -5.51 -7.44 -1.58
CA PHE A 85 -4.82 -6.16 -1.76
C PHE A 85 -3.34 -6.29 -1.40
N CYS A 86 -3.04 -6.84 -0.22
CA CYS A 86 -1.67 -7.04 0.25
C CYS A 86 -0.86 -7.95 -0.71
N GLN A 87 -1.45 -9.05 -1.16
CA GLN A 87 -0.81 -9.97 -2.11
C GLN A 87 -0.55 -9.30 -3.47
N TYR A 88 -1.52 -8.54 -3.99
CA TYR A 88 -1.33 -7.82 -5.25
C TYR A 88 -0.25 -6.74 -5.12
N THR A 89 -0.20 -6.04 -3.99
CA THR A 89 0.87 -5.07 -3.72
C THR A 89 2.24 -5.76 -3.75
N ALA A 90 2.40 -6.92 -3.09
CA ALA A 90 3.65 -7.70 -3.16
C ALA A 90 4.01 -8.09 -4.60
N ASN A 91 3.02 -8.52 -5.39
CA ASN A 91 3.21 -8.93 -6.78
C ASN A 91 3.65 -7.77 -7.68
N VAL A 92 2.98 -6.62 -7.58
CA VAL A 92 3.25 -5.43 -8.40
C VAL A 92 4.63 -4.85 -8.05
N LEU A 93 4.98 -4.84 -6.77
CA LEU A 93 6.28 -4.35 -6.31
C LEU A 93 7.43 -5.32 -6.54
N ALA A 94 7.13 -6.60 -6.81
CA ALA A 94 8.12 -7.68 -6.82
C ALA A 94 9.01 -7.69 -5.56
N ARG A 95 8.38 -7.46 -4.40
CA ARG A 95 9.00 -7.35 -3.08
C ARG A 95 8.08 -7.91 -1.99
N GLU A 96 8.63 -8.20 -0.82
CA GLU A 96 7.80 -8.60 0.33
C GLU A 96 6.92 -7.46 0.81
N VAL A 97 5.71 -7.82 1.26
CA VAL A 97 4.81 -6.93 1.99
C VAL A 97 4.61 -7.48 3.39
N TRP A 98 4.93 -6.66 4.38
CA TRP A 98 4.70 -6.94 5.80
C TRP A 98 3.47 -6.18 6.26
N ALA A 99 2.35 -6.87 6.38
CA ALA A 99 1.07 -6.26 6.72
C ALA A 99 0.78 -6.38 8.23
N GLY A 100 0.74 -5.25 8.91
CA GLY A 100 0.45 -5.17 10.35
C GLY A 100 1.30 -4.12 11.06
N PRO A 101 0.79 -3.52 12.16
CA PRO A 101 -0.56 -3.69 12.70
C PRO A 101 -1.63 -2.80 12.01
N SER A 102 -2.91 -3.19 12.10
CA SER A 102 -4.04 -2.43 11.53
C SER A 102 -4.24 -1.09 12.24
N GLU A 103 -4.05 -1.04 13.55
CA GLU A 103 -4.19 0.18 14.36
C GLU A 103 -2.85 0.89 14.60
N ALA A 104 -1.96 0.93 13.59
CA ALA A 104 -0.62 1.51 13.74
C ALA A 104 -0.62 2.94 14.30
N SER A 105 -1.59 3.78 13.94
CA SER A 105 -1.72 5.14 14.49
C SER A 105 -1.98 5.13 16.01
N VAL A 106 -2.82 4.22 16.49
CA VAL A 106 -3.14 4.07 17.92
C VAL A 106 -1.93 3.53 18.66
N ILE A 107 -1.30 2.49 18.12
CA ILE A 107 -0.13 1.84 18.71
C ILE A 107 1.04 2.81 18.78
N GLY A 108 1.28 3.59 17.73
CA GLY A 108 2.31 4.63 17.73
C GLY A 108 2.07 5.69 18.80
N HIS A 109 0.81 6.09 19.01
CA HIS A 109 0.46 7.05 20.05
C HIS A 109 0.71 6.48 21.46
N ILE A 110 0.33 5.23 21.71
CA ILE A 110 0.61 4.53 22.97
C ILE A 110 2.13 4.41 23.19
N ALA A 111 2.88 4.04 22.15
CA ALA A 111 4.33 3.89 22.23
C ALA A 111 5.02 5.21 22.61
N VAL A 112 4.64 6.33 22.01
CA VAL A 112 5.17 7.66 22.36
C VAL A 112 4.85 8.00 23.81
N GLN A 113 3.63 7.74 24.29
CA GLN A 113 3.25 7.97 25.69
C GLN A 113 4.08 7.11 26.65
N ALA A 114 4.29 5.83 26.33
CA ALA A 114 5.10 4.91 27.13
C ALA A 114 6.58 5.35 27.22
N ILE A 115 7.14 5.87 26.11
CA ILE A 115 8.49 6.45 26.11
C ILE A 115 8.56 7.67 27.05
N VAL A 116 7.58 8.58 26.98
CA VAL A 116 7.53 9.78 27.84
C VAL A 116 7.38 9.42 29.32
N LEU A 117 6.68 8.33 29.62
CA LEU A 117 6.52 7.80 30.97
C LEU A 117 7.73 6.95 31.44
N GLU A 118 8.81 6.90 30.67
CA GLU A 118 10.03 6.13 30.96
C GLU A 118 9.74 4.63 31.19
N MET A 119 8.68 4.10 30.54
CA MET A 119 8.34 2.67 30.60
C MET A 119 9.26 1.80 29.73
N PHE A 120 10.04 2.44 28.86
CA PHE A 120 11.07 1.83 28.04
C PHE A 120 12.44 2.37 28.46
N SER A 121 13.44 1.50 28.42
CA SER A 121 14.83 1.79 28.74
C SER A 121 15.47 2.70 27.69
N ASP A 122 15.03 2.58 26.43
CA ASP A 122 15.38 3.47 25.33
C ASP A 122 14.30 3.48 24.22
N VAL A 123 14.46 4.38 23.25
CA VAL A 123 13.50 4.55 22.14
C VAL A 123 13.45 3.33 21.19
N GLN A 124 14.50 2.50 21.15
CA GLN A 124 14.58 1.31 20.31
C GLN A 124 13.82 0.11 20.91
N GLU A 125 13.49 0.14 22.20
CA GLU A 125 12.68 -0.88 22.86
C GLU A 125 11.21 -0.84 22.38
N ALA A 126 10.70 0.34 22.03
CA ALA A 126 9.30 0.48 21.62
C ALA A 126 8.96 -0.29 20.32
N PRO A 127 9.74 -0.19 19.21
CA PRO A 127 9.55 -1.04 18.03
C PRO A 127 9.63 -2.55 18.32
N GLN A 128 10.50 -2.96 19.25
CA GLN A 128 10.64 -4.38 19.63
C GLN A 128 9.40 -4.87 20.38
N ALA A 129 8.90 -4.08 21.32
CA ALA A 129 7.67 -4.35 22.05
C ALA A 129 6.46 -4.44 21.11
N ILE A 130 6.37 -3.53 20.13
CA ILE A 130 5.32 -3.56 19.09
C ILE A 130 5.42 -4.85 18.28
N LYS A 131 6.62 -5.20 17.80
CA LYS A 131 6.84 -6.42 17.01
C LYS A 131 6.50 -7.69 17.80
N ALA A 132 6.76 -7.71 19.11
CA ALA A 132 6.43 -8.84 19.98
C ALA A 132 4.93 -8.91 20.31
N SER A 133 4.21 -7.78 20.28
CA SER A 133 2.82 -7.68 20.73
C SER A 133 1.78 -7.72 19.60
N CYS A 134 2.20 -7.42 18.36
CA CYS A 134 1.29 -7.27 17.23
C CYS A 134 1.49 -8.35 16.18
N ALA A 135 0.39 -8.88 15.66
CA ALA A 135 0.42 -9.81 14.54
C ALA A 135 0.85 -9.07 13.26
N GLN A 136 1.77 -9.68 12.53
CA GLN A 136 2.18 -9.26 11.21
C GLN A 136 2.09 -10.46 10.26
N LYS A 137 1.50 -10.25 9.09
CA LYS A 137 1.45 -11.26 8.03
C LYS A 137 2.37 -10.84 6.90
N THR A 138 3.23 -11.75 6.47
CA THR A 138 4.11 -11.54 5.31
C THR A 138 3.45 -12.07 4.06
N TYR A 139 3.45 -11.27 3.00
CA TYR A 139 3.04 -11.63 1.65
C TYR A 139 4.27 -11.60 0.75
N VAL A 140 4.58 -12.73 0.13
CA VAL A 140 5.68 -12.87 -0.84
C VAL A 140 5.11 -12.80 -2.26
N PRO A 141 5.85 -12.25 -3.25
CA PRO A 141 5.36 -12.17 -4.62
C PRO A 141 4.97 -13.54 -5.20
N GLU A 142 3.73 -13.65 -5.65
CA GLU A 142 3.19 -14.80 -6.36
C GLU A 142 3.09 -14.46 -7.85
N TYR A 143 4.02 -15.00 -8.64
CA TYR A 143 3.96 -14.86 -10.09
C TYR A 143 2.91 -15.80 -10.67
N VAL A 144 1.72 -15.27 -10.92
CA VAL A 144 0.77 -15.95 -11.82
C VAL A 144 1.32 -15.81 -13.24
N LYS A 145 1.82 -16.90 -13.82
CA LYS A 145 2.08 -16.97 -15.27
C LYS A 145 0.77 -16.64 -15.98
N ILE A 146 0.70 -15.47 -16.61
CA ILE A 146 -0.36 -15.08 -17.56
C ILE A 146 -0.03 -15.70 -18.91
#